data_AF-A0A8D8CMA2-F1
#
_entry.id   AF-A0A8D8CMA2-F1
#
_cell.length_a   1.000
_cell.length_b   1.000
_cell.length_c   1.000
_cell.angle_alpha   90.00
_cell.angle_beta   90.00
_cell.angle_gamma   90.00
#
_symmetry.space_group_name_H-M   'P 1'
#
loop_
_entity.id
_entity.type
_entity.pdbx_description
1 polymer ?
#
loop_
_entity_poly.entity_id
_entity_poly.type
_entity_poly.pdbx_seq_one_letter_code
_entity_poly.pdbx_strand_id
1 'polypeptide(L)'
;MYQSACHAAAGGCSTQERNDRDGLITHESAVAPVEHDYSGFDIVKATQYGAIGRVKELIEAGWDVNQPDSETVTLLHWAAINNRKDIIKYFLDKGAIVDAVGGELN
;
A
#
# COMPACT_ATOMS: atom_id res chain seq x y z
N MET A 1 -20.91 41.13 50.75
CA MET A 1 -21.11 41.59 49.36
C MET A 1 -22.10 40.65 48.71
N TYR A 2 -23.21 41.23 48.26
CA TYR A 2 -24.39 40.75 47.50
C TYR A 2 -24.43 39.28 47.06
N GLN A 3 -25.40 38.48 47.57
CA GLN A 3 -26.71 38.13 46.94
C GLN A 3 -26.54 37.12 45.76
N SER A 4 -27.39 36.13 45.50
CA SER A 4 -28.75 35.82 45.93
C SER A 4 -29.05 34.36 45.56
N ALA A 5 -29.89 33.69 46.34
CA ALA A 5 -30.53 32.44 45.97
C ALA A 5 -31.78 32.70 45.13
N CYS A 6 -32.09 31.86 44.15
CA CYS A 6 -33.48 31.65 43.70
C CYS A 6 -33.68 30.26 43.08
N HIS A 7 -34.79 29.68 43.48
CA HIS A 7 -35.26 28.33 43.28
C HIS A 7 -36.38 28.35 42.21
N ALA A 8 -36.44 27.30 41.39
CA ALA A 8 -37.61 26.72 40.70
C ALA A 8 -38.57 27.61 39.86
N ALA A 9 -38.78 27.19 38.60
CA ALA A 9 -40.03 26.56 38.11
C ALA A 9 -40.47 26.99 36.69
N ALA A 10 -40.61 25.97 35.85
CA ALA A 10 -41.64 25.73 34.81
C ALA A 10 -42.04 26.81 33.78
N GLY A 11 -41.91 26.43 32.50
CA GLY A 11 -42.95 26.60 31.49
C GLY A 11 -42.60 27.45 30.27
N GLY A 12 -42.77 26.88 29.07
CA GLY A 12 -42.94 27.64 27.81
C GLY A 12 -42.16 27.12 26.62
N CYS A 13 -42.83 27.06 25.46
CA CYS A 13 -42.57 26.21 24.30
C CYS A 13 -42.08 27.01 23.06
N SER A 14 -41.30 26.35 22.18
CA SER A 14 -41.04 26.60 20.72
C SER A 14 -40.32 27.91 20.33
N THR A 15 -39.37 27.96 19.39
CA THR A 15 -39.33 27.43 18.01
C THR A 15 -37.89 27.17 17.49
N GLN A 16 -37.77 26.19 16.57
CA GLN A 16 -36.77 25.99 15.48
C GLN A 16 -35.27 26.24 15.76
N GLU A 17 -34.30 25.40 15.36
CA GLU A 17 -34.04 25.00 13.97
C GLU A 17 -33.35 23.62 13.91
N ARG A 18 -33.82 22.80 12.96
CA ARG A 18 -33.10 21.63 12.46
C ARG A 18 -31.87 22.14 11.71
N ASN A 19 -30.68 21.60 12.01
CA ASN A 19 -29.58 21.65 11.06
C ASN A 19 -28.82 20.33 11.09
N ASP A 20 -29.25 19.46 10.18
CA ASP A 20 -28.56 18.27 9.73
C ASP A 20 -27.16 18.68 9.25
N ARG A 21 -26.12 18.25 9.96
CA ARG A 21 -24.75 18.27 9.44
C ARG A 21 -24.23 16.84 9.38
N ASP A 22 -24.63 16.20 8.29
CA ASP A 22 -23.79 15.34 7.47
C ASP A 22 -22.31 15.74 7.58
N GLY A 23 -21.46 14.74 7.81
CA GLY A 23 -20.04 14.96 8.01
C GLY A 23 -19.21 13.68 7.95
N LEU A 24 -19.43 12.88 6.92
CA LEU A 24 -18.46 11.92 6.37
C LEU A 24 -18.12 10.70 7.25
N ILE A 25 -19.06 9.75 7.35
CA ILE A 25 -18.64 8.35 7.33
C ILE A 25 -18.07 8.13 5.93
N THR A 26 -16.73 8.16 5.80
CA THR A 26 -16.07 7.61 4.63
C THR A 26 -16.36 6.11 4.64
N HIS A 27 -17.48 5.72 4.05
CA HIS A 27 -17.60 4.39 3.50
C HIS A 27 -16.56 4.32 2.39
N GLU A 28 -15.31 3.97 2.74
CA GLU A 28 -14.43 3.33 1.78
C GLU A 28 -15.21 2.13 1.30
N SER A 29 -15.86 2.32 0.16
CA SER A 29 -16.49 1.26 -0.59
C SER A 29 -15.45 0.16 -0.66
N ALA A 30 -15.74 -0.98 -0.04
CA ALA A 30 -14.93 -2.18 -0.13
C ALA A 30 -15.04 -2.66 -1.58
N VAL A 31 -14.35 -1.97 -2.49
CA VAL A 31 -14.16 -2.41 -3.86
C VAL A 31 -13.38 -3.70 -3.73
N ALA A 32 -14.01 -4.82 -4.09
CA ALA A 32 -13.32 -6.10 -4.16
C ALA A 32 -12.00 -5.89 -4.92
N PRO A 33 -10.88 -6.48 -4.46
CA PRO A 33 -9.62 -6.37 -5.18
C PRO A 33 -9.85 -6.74 -6.64
N VAL A 34 -9.52 -5.83 -7.55
CA VAL A 34 -9.53 -6.15 -8.98
C VAL A 34 -8.39 -7.13 -9.20
N GLU A 35 -8.71 -8.41 -9.28
CA GLU A 35 -7.77 -9.48 -9.60
C GLU A 35 -7.22 -9.23 -11.00
N HIS A 36 -5.95 -8.84 -11.10
CA HIS A 36 -5.25 -8.68 -12.38
C HIS A 36 -4.54 -9.99 -12.71
N ASP A 37 -4.70 -10.48 -13.94
CA ASP A 37 -3.97 -11.67 -14.40
C ASP A 37 -2.48 -11.33 -14.65
N TYR A 38 -1.62 -11.88 -13.79
CA TYR A 38 -0.17 -11.77 -13.89
C TYR A 38 0.51 -13.04 -14.41
N SER A 39 -0.25 -14.09 -14.78
CA SER A 39 0.30 -15.41 -15.15
C SER A 39 1.28 -15.34 -16.33
N GLY A 40 1.03 -14.43 -17.29
CA GLY A 40 1.88 -14.22 -18.45
C GLY A 40 3.10 -13.32 -18.22
N PHE A 41 3.33 -12.81 -17.00
CA PHE A 41 4.48 -11.95 -16.74
C PHE A 41 5.75 -12.78 -16.53
N ASP A 42 6.85 -12.30 -17.10
CA ASP A 42 8.20 -12.74 -16.72
C ASP A 42 8.57 -12.18 -15.33
N ILE A 43 9.75 -12.56 -14.82
CA ILE A 43 10.15 -12.20 -13.45
C ILE A 43 10.34 -10.68 -13.27
N VAL A 44 10.84 -9.98 -14.30
CA VAL A 44 11.11 -8.54 -14.22
C VAL A 44 9.79 -7.79 -14.22
N LYS A 45 8.88 -8.11 -15.14
CA LYS A 45 7.55 -7.49 -15.21
C LYS A 45 6.71 -7.83 -13.98
N ALA A 46 6.73 -9.07 -13.50
CA ALA A 46 6.06 -9.46 -12.26
C ALA A 46 6.58 -8.65 -11.06
N THR A 47 7.90 -8.47 -11.00
CA THR A 47 8.55 -7.62 -9.99
C THR A 47 8.08 -6.18 -10.09
N GLN A 48 8.20 -5.55 -11.26
CA GLN A 48 7.82 -4.15 -11.48
C GLN A 48 6.35 -3.86 -11.11
N TYR A 49 5.44 -4.79 -11.39
CA TYR A 49 4.00 -4.63 -11.12
C TYR A 49 3.58 -5.01 -9.69
N GLY A 50 4.45 -5.62 -8.89
CA GLY A 50 4.10 -6.04 -7.53
C GLY A 50 3.39 -7.39 -7.45
N ALA A 51 3.46 -8.22 -8.49
CA ALA A 51 2.80 -9.52 -8.57
C ALA A 51 3.54 -10.59 -7.74
N ILE A 52 3.51 -10.45 -6.40
CA ILE A 52 4.28 -11.28 -5.47
C ILE A 52 4.03 -12.80 -5.65
N GLY A 53 2.79 -13.21 -5.93
CA GLY A 53 2.47 -14.62 -6.19
C GLY A 53 3.27 -15.16 -7.38
N ARG A 54 3.23 -14.44 -8.50
CA ARG A 54 3.97 -14.79 -9.72
C ARG A 54 5.49 -14.76 -9.51
N VAL A 55 5.98 -13.78 -8.75
CA VAL A 55 7.41 -13.70 -8.39
C VAL A 55 7.86 -14.94 -7.61
N LYS A 56 7.08 -15.38 -6.62
CA LYS A 56 7.39 -16.58 -5.83
C LYS A 56 7.43 -17.82 -6.71
N GLU A 57 6.42 -18.02 -7.55
CA GLU A 57 6.37 -19.15 -8.49
C GLU A 57 7.63 -19.23 -9.37
N LEU A 58 8.06 -18.10 -9.93
CA LEU A 58 9.20 -18.04 -10.84
C LEU A 58 10.53 -18.31 -10.12
N ILE A 59 10.74 -17.75 -8.93
CA ILE A 59 11.94 -18.02 -8.11
C ILE A 59 11.95 -19.49 -7.65
N GLU A 60 10.81 -20.06 -7.26
CA GLU A 60 10.69 -21.46 -6.88
C GLU A 60 10.87 -22.43 -8.06
N ALA A 61 10.59 -21.97 -9.28
CA ALA A 61 10.91 -22.69 -10.52
C ALA A 61 12.41 -22.64 -10.91
N GLY A 62 13.25 -21.98 -10.11
CA GLY A 62 14.71 -21.99 -10.27
C GLY A 62 15.32 -20.73 -10.87
N TRP A 63 14.57 -19.62 -10.97
CA TRP A 63 15.17 -18.34 -11.31
C TRP A 63 16.16 -17.89 -10.23
N ASP A 64 17.35 -17.48 -10.67
CA ASP A 64 18.34 -16.87 -9.78
C ASP A 64 17.93 -15.44 -9.44
N VAL A 65 17.78 -15.15 -8.13
CA VAL A 65 17.39 -13.84 -7.61
C VAL A 65 18.46 -12.77 -7.87
N ASN A 66 19.72 -13.19 -8.08
CA ASN A 66 20.86 -12.31 -8.30
C ASN A 66 21.19 -12.10 -9.79
N GLN A 67 20.50 -12.78 -10.71
CA GLN A 67 20.75 -12.64 -12.14
C GLN A 67 20.44 -11.19 -12.58
N PRO A 68 21.43 -10.41 -13.05
CA PRO A 68 21.16 -9.11 -13.64
C PRO A 68 20.61 -9.24 -15.06
N ASP A 69 19.89 -8.22 -15.51
CA ASP A 69 19.55 -8.05 -16.92
C ASP A 69 20.75 -7.51 -17.74
N SER A 70 20.51 -7.25 -19.03
CA SER A 70 21.55 -6.76 -19.96
C SER A 70 22.11 -5.39 -19.63
N GLU A 71 21.42 -4.61 -18.80
CA GLU A 71 21.85 -3.29 -18.33
C GLU A 71 22.44 -3.35 -16.91
N THR A 72 22.85 -4.54 -16.46
CA THR A 72 23.35 -4.83 -15.11
C THR A 72 22.34 -4.57 -13.98
N VAL A 73 21.05 -4.41 -14.29
CA VAL A 73 20.01 -4.14 -13.30
C VAL A 73 19.49 -5.45 -12.72
N THR A 74 19.54 -5.59 -11.39
CA THR A 74 19.07 -6.79 -10.68
C THR A 74 17.57 -6.72 -10.36
N LEU A 75 16.95 -7.85 -10.00
CA LEU A 75 15.56 -7.89 -9.53
C LEU A 75 15.32 -6.99 -8.31
N LEU A 76 16.31 -6.87 -7.42
CA LEU A 76 16.20 -5.99 -6.26
C LEU A 76 16.13 -4.51 -6.65
N HIS A 77 16.88 -4.08 -7.67
CA HIS A 77 16.77 -2.73 -8.23
C HIS A 77 15.37 -2.47 -8.80
N TRP A 78 14.85 -3.40 -9.61
CA TRP A 78 13.50 -3.30 -10.18
C TRP A 78 12.41 -3.23 -9.11
N ALA A 79 12.55 -3.99 -8.02
CA ALA A 79 11.63 -3.93 -6.89
C ALA A 79 11.73 -2.59 -6.14
N ALA A 80 12.95 -2.08 -5.93
CA ALA A 80 13.20 -0.83 -5.21
C ALA A 80 12.65 0.40 -5.95
N ILE A 81 12.97 0.55 -7.24
CA ILE A 81 12.52 1.71 -8.04
C ILE A 81 10.99 1.76 -8.20
N ASN A 82 10.32 0.60 -8.08
CA ASN A 82 8.86 0.48 -8.17
C ASN A 82 8.14 0.38 -6.80
N ASN A 83 8.84 0.61 -5.68
CA ASN A 83 8.27 0.58 -4.33
C ASN A 83 7.58 -0.75 -3.96
N ARG A 84 8.20 -1.88 -4.33
CA ARG A 84 7.64 -3.23 -4.12
C ARG A 84 8.15 -3.87 -2.84
N LYS A 85 7.80 -3.27 -1.70
CA LYS A 85 8.35 -3.63 -0.37
C LYS A 85 8.27 -5.12 -0.03
N ASP A 86 7.17 -5.80 -0.33
CA ASP A 86 7.02 -7.22 0.01
C ASP A 86 7.87 -8.12 -0.89
N ILE A 87 8.05 -7.72 -2.15
CA ILE A 87 8.97 -8.40 -3.07
C ILE A 87 10.43 -8.15 -2.66
N ILE A 88 10.78 -6.92 -2.23
CA ILE A 88 12.11 -6.60 -1.69
C ILE A 88 12.46 -7.53 -0.52
N LYS A 89 11.55 -7.65 0.47
CA LYS A 89 11.75 -8.56 1.60
C LYS A 89 11.96 -10.00 1.14
N TYR A 90 11.08 -10.48 0.24
CA TYR A 90 11.19 -11.83 -0.29
C TYR A 90 12.52 -12.08 -1.01
N PHE A 91 13.00 -11.13 -1.83
CA PHE A 91 14.29 -11.26 -2.48
C PHE A 91 15.45 -11.27 -1.50
N LEU A 92 15.44 -10.44 -0.47
CA LEU A 92 16.45 -10.47 0.60
C LEU A 92 16.44 -11.81 1.34
N ASP A 93 15.26 -12.36 1.64
CA ASP A 93 15.12 -13.69 2.26
C ASP A 93 15.66 -14.81 1.35
N LYS A 94 15.67 -14.60 0.03
CA LYS A 94 16.24 -15.51 -0.97
C LYS A 94 17.73 -15.29 -1.24
N GLY A 95 18.37 -14.36 -0.51
CA GLY A 95 19.80 -14.08 -0.64
C GLY A 95 20.15 -13.12 -1.78
N ALA A 96 19.24 -12.20 -2.11
CA ALA A 96 19.56 -11.10 -3.02
C ALA A 96 20.67 -10.21 -2.44
N ILE A 97 21.65 -9.88 -3.27
CA ILE A 97 22.76 -8.98 -2.91
C ILE A 97 22.22 -7.54 -2.87
N VAL A 98 22.22 -6.94 -1.68
CA VAL A 98 21.63 -5.62 -1.42
C VAL A 98 22.40 -4.48 -2.07
N ASP A 99 23.71 -4.62 -2.18
CA ASP A 99 24.68 -3.62 -2.64
C ASP A 99 25.25 -3.95 -4.03
N ALA A 100 24.53 -4.74 -4.83
CA ALA A 100 24.89 -4.99 -6.22
C ALA A 100 24.93 -3.67 -7.00
N VAL A 101 25.92 -3.50 -7.89
CA VAL A 101 25.97 -2.36 -8.81
C VAL A 101 24.84 -2.52 -9.83
N GLY A 102 24.02 -1.48 -10.00
CA GLY A 102 22.90 -1.48 -10.93
C GLY A 102 23.04 -0.38 -11.97
N GLY A 103 23.22 -0.75 -13.24
CA GLY A 103 23.46 0.17 -14.33
C GLY A 103 24.92 0.58 -14.45
N GLU A 104 25.38 0.76 -15.68
CA GLU A 104 26.67 1.41 -15.99
C GLU A 104 26.37 2.83 -16.50
N LEU A 105 26.88 3.85 -15.81
CA LEU A 105 26.89 5.21 -16.32
C LEU A 105 28.17 5.41 -17.13
N ASN A 106 28.04 5.37 -18.46
CA ASN A 106 29.15 5.66 -19.39
C ASN A 106 29.45 7.16 -19.49
#